data_AF-A0A563EST7-F1
#
_entry.id   AF-A0A563EST7-F1
#
_cell.length_a   1.000
_cell.length_b   1.000
_cell.length_c   1.000
_cell.angle_alpha   90.00
_cell.angle_beta   90.00
_cell.angle_gamma   90.00
#
_symmetry.space_group_name_H-M   'P 1'
#
loop_
_entity.id
_entity.type
_entity.pdbx_description
1 polymer ?
#
loop_
_entity_poly.entity_id
_entity_poly.type
_entity_poly.pdbx_seq_one_letter_code
_entity_poly.pdbx_strand_id
1 'polypeptide(L)'
;MDYQVTRVALHGVAELVLAGPQYDAIGTIKLRVTPGGFGTIGAPGLRVDGDQLITPGGTLPLTGTYEELAAAAGVAARPLRDVYHDGPDVTPSSAIHVDPADARRIADAFARGDRALREFADAEPILWPEHFDLGITVDEVNYGISPGDAHIAEPYAYVGPWQPRTGPFWNAPFGAARPLTSLDDVAAFFRDGRAAL
;
A
#
# COMPACT_ATOMS: atom_id res chain seq x y z
N MET A 1 -16.03 7.98 9.11
CA MET A 1 -16.11 6.51 9.26
C MET A 1 -14.96 6.08 10.17
N ASP A 2 -14.77 4.78 10.47
CA ASP A 2 -13.52 4.34 11.12
C ASP A 2 -12.41 4.24 10.06
N TYR A 3 -11.25 4.86 10.30
CA TYR A 3 -10.10 4.86 9.40
C TYR A 3 -9.69 3.43 8.98
N GLN A 4 -9.81 2.47 9.90
CA GLN A 4 -9.53 1.06 9.63
C GLN A 4 -10.45 0.49 8.54
N VAL A 5 -11.72 0.88 8.50
CA VAL A 5 -12.68 0.41 7.48
C VAL A 5 -12.24 0.85 6.09
N THR A 6 -11.89 2.14 5.93
CA THR A 6 -11.37 2.66 4.67
C THR A 6 -10.05 1.98 4.28
N ARG A 7 -9.15 1.77 5.24
CA ARG A 7 -7.87 1.09 5.00
C ARG A 7 -8.05 -0.33 4.49
N VAL A 8 -8.89 -1.13 5.15
CA VAL A 8 -9.21 -2.51 4.74
C VAL A 8 -9.89 -2.51 3.38
N ALA A 9 -10.79 -1.56 3.12
CA ALA A 9 -11.45 -1.43 1.82
C ALA A 9 -10.45 -1.18 0.68
N LEU A 10 -9.52 -0.23 0.87
CA LEU A 10 -8.49 0.07 -0.13
C LEU A 10 -7.47 -1.05 -0.30
N HIS A 11 -7.12 -1.78 0.77
CA HIS A 11 -6.31 -3.00 0.69
C HIS A 11 -7.01 -4.08 -0.14
N GLY A 12 -8.31 -4.28 0.09
CA GLY A 12 -9.15 -5.17 -0.72
C GLY A 12 -9.17 -4.79 -2.20
N VAL A 13 -9.27 -3.50 -2.54
CA VAL A 13 -9.19 -3.02 -3.93
C VAL A 13 -7.78 -3.27 -4.51
N ALA A 14 -6.73 -3.01 -3.73
CA ALA A 14 -5.35 -3.23 -4.14
C ALA A 14 -5.09 -4.69 -4.53
N GLU A 15 -5.59 -5.65 -3.74
CA GLU A 15 -5.45 -7.07 -4.05
C GLU A 15 -6.45 -7.50 -5.13
N LEU A 16 -7.75 -7.43 -4.86
CA LEU A 16 -8.79 -8.13 -5.63
C LEU A 16 -9.06 -7.50 -7.00
N VAL A 17 -8.87 -6.19 -7.14
CA VAL A 17 -9.29 -5.43 -8.33
C VAL A 17 -8.08 -4.95 -9.14
N LEU A 18 -6.93 -4.73 -8.50
CA LEU A 18 -5.71 -4.27 -9.19
C LEU A 18 -4.69 -5.41 -9.36
N ALA A 19 -4.06 -5.84 -8.28
CA ALA A 19 -2.92 -6.75 -8.34
C ALA A 19 -3.28 -8.14 -8.83
N GLY A 20 -4.44 -8.68 -8.41
CA GLY A 20 -4.94 -9.98 -8.84
C GLY A 20 -5.16 -10.05 -10.36
N PRO A 21 -5.98 -9.16 -10.95
CA PRO A 21 -6.16 -9.11 -12.40
C PRO A 21 -4.87 -8.84 -13.17
N GLN A 22 -3.97 -8.01 -12.62
CA GLN A 22 -2.65 -7.77 -13.22
C GLN A 22 -1.77 -9.04 -13.17
N TYR A 23 -1.84 -9.80 -12.10
CA TYR A 23 -1.09 -11.05 -11.95
C TYR A 23 -1.55 -12.08 -12.98
N ASP A 24 -2.86 -12.25 -13.17
CA ASP A 24 -3.39 -13.16 -14.20
C ASP A 24 -2.99 -12.70 -15.62
N ALA A 25 -2.86 -11.39 -15.86
CA ALA A 25 -2.51 -10.84 -17.17
C ALA A 25 -1.01 -10.89 -17.50
N ILE A 26 -0.14 -10.54 -16.54
CA ILE A 26 1.31 -10.34 -16.78
C ILE A 26 2.22 -10.91 -15.69
N GLY A 27 1.68 -11.65 -14.73
CA GLY A 27 2.46 -12.38 -13.72
C GLY A 27 3.08 -11.52 -12.62
N THR A 28 2.61 -10.27 -12.42
CA THR A 28 3.12 -9.40 -11.35
C THR A 28 2.02 -8.83 -10.47
N ILE A 29 2.30 -8.78 -9.17
CA ILE A 29 1.44 -8.18 -8.15
C ILE A 29 1.85 -6.74 -7.79
N LYS A 30 2.96 -6.25 -8.35
CA LYS A 30 3.53 -4.95 -8.02
C LYS A 30 2.56 -3.84 -8.38
N LEU A 31 2.30 -2.94 -7.44
CA LEU A 31 1.57 -1.70 -7.67
C LEU A 31 2.52 -0.51 -7.53
N ARG A 32 2.05 0.66 -7.93
CA ARG A 32 2.77 1.92 -7.80
C ARG A 32 1.89 3.00 -7.19
N VAL A 33 2.52 3.99 -6.56
CA VAL A 33 1.84 5.23 -6.18
C VAL A 33 1.47 6.02 -7.43
N THR A 34 0.27 6.60 -7.43
CA THR A 34 -0.21 7.49 -8.48
C THR A 34 -0.84 8.73 -7.83
N PRO A 35 -1.04 9.85 -8.56
CA PRO A 35 -1.75 10.99 -7.99
C PRO A 35 -3.11 10.56 -7.41
N GLY A 36 -3.35 10.91 -6.13
CA GLY A 36 -4.59 10.58 -5.43
C GLY A 36 -4.71 9.14 -4.92
N GLY A 37 -3.72 8.27 -5.13
CA GLY A 37 -3.79 6.88 -4.66
C GLY A 37 -2.69 5.98 -5.24
N PHE A 38 -3.10 4.87 -5.86
CA PHE A 38 -2.20 3.82 -6.32
C PHE A 38 -2.81 3.07 -7.50
N GLY A 39 -1.99 2.37 -8.28
CA GLY A 39 -2.47 1.66 -9.46
C GLY A 39 -1.53 0.57 -9.94
N THR A 40 -1.99 -0.15 -10.95
CA THR A 40 -1.20 -1.16 -11.65
C THR A 40 0.01 -0.52 -12.35
N ILE A 41 1.04 -1.34 -12.56
CA ILE A 41 2.22 -0.99 -13.34
C ILE A 41 2.09 -1.42 -14.81
N GLY A 42 1.18 -2.35 -15.09
CA GLY A 42 0.90 -2.85 -16.44
C GLY A 42 -0.59 -3.04 -16.69
N ALA A 43 -0.93 -4.00 -17.56
CA ALA A 43 -2.32 -4.33 -17.85
C ALA A 43 -2.94 -5.16 -16.70
N PRO A 44 -4.22 -4.95 -16.36
CA PRO A 44 -5.10 -3.89 -16.85
C PRO A 44 -4.71 -2.52 -16.26
N GLY A 45 -4.81 -1.44 -17.04
CA GLY A 45 -4.44 -0.08 -16.62
C GLY A 45 -5.49 0.53 -15.67
N LEU A 46 -5.44 0.15 -14.40
CA LEU A 46 -6.39 0.53 -13.36
C LEU A 46 -5.66 1.32 -12.25
N ARG A 47 -6.30 2.36 -11.71
CA ARG A 47 -5.78 3.08 -10.53
C ARG A 47 -6.89 3.60 -9.63
N VAL A 48 -6.62 3.66 -8.35
CA VAL A 48 -7.44 4.35 -7.35
C VAL A 48 -7.08 5.83 -7.29
N ASP A 49 -8.09 6.68 -7.21
CA ASP A 49 -7.99 8.13 -6.99
C ASP A 49 -9.02 8.51 -5.92
N GLY A 50 -8.57 8.60 -4.66
CA GLY A 50 -9.45 8.79 -3.51
C GLY A 50 -10.49 7.67 -3.37
N ASP A 51 -11.77 8.01 -3.57
CA ASP A 51 -12.92 7.10 -3.49
C ASP A 51 -13.39 6.59 -4.86
N GLN A 52 -12.55 6.73 -5.89
CA GLN A 52 -12.84 6.32 -7.26
C GLN A 52 -11.83 5.29 -7.78
N LEU A 53 -12.30 4.39 -8.63
CA LEU A 53 -11.50 3.56 -9.52
C LEU A 53 -11.50 4.17 -10.92
N ILE A 54 -10.31 4.47 -11.43
CA ILE A 54 -10.07 4.96 -12.77
C ILE A 54 -9.70 3.78 -13.66
N THR A 55 -10.43 3.62 -14.75
CA THR A 55 -10.26 2.56 -15.75
C THR A 55 -9.98 3.19 -17.13
N PRO A 56 -9.56 2.41 -18.14
CA PRO A 56 -9.46 2.91 -19.51
C PRO A 56 -10.81 3.38 -20.09
N GLY A 57 -11.93 2.87 -19.57
CA GLY A 57 -13.29 3.16 -20.05
C GLY A 57 -14.01 4.25 -19.28
N GLY A 58 -13.45 4.76 -18.17
CA GLY A 58 -14.08 5.78 -17.34
C GLY A 58 -13.78 5.64 -15.85
N THR A 59 -14.59 6.33 -15.04
CA THR A 59 -14.45 6.41 -13.60
C THR A 59 -15.62 5.69 -12.91
N LEU A 60 -15.32 4.88 -11.91
CA LEU A 60 -16.29 4.11 -11.13
C LEU A 60 -16.13 4.45 -9.64
N PRO A 61 -17.22 4.66 -8.88
CA PRO A 61 -17.13 4.85 -7.44
C PRO A 61 -16.73 3.54 -6.73
N LEU A 62 -15.93 3.63 -5.68
CA LEU A 62 -15.57 2.49 -4.81
C LEU A 62 -16.74 2.10 -3.91
N THR A 63 -17.76 1.46 -4.49
CA THR A 63 -19.01 1.07 -3.83
C THR A 63 -19.47 -0.31 -4.30
N GLY A 64 -20.47 -0.89 -3.62
CA GLY A 64 -20.92 -2.26 -3.90
C GLY A 64 -19.97 -3.28 -3.29
N THR A 65 -19.78 -4.41 -3.97
CA THR A 65 -18.81 -5.45 -3.63
C THR A 65 -17.57 -5.39 -4.52
N TYR A 66 -16.48 -6.07 -4.13
CA TYR A 66 -15.28 -6.17 -4.98
C TYR A 66 -15.55 -6.88 -6.30
N GLU A 67 -16.41 -7.91 -6.30
CA GLU A 67 -16.84 -8.61 -7.51
C GLU A 67 -17.60 -7.68 -8.47
N GLU A 68 -18.55 -6.90 -7.96
CA GLU A 68 -19.31 -5.94 -8.77
C GLU A 68 -18.40 -4.82 -9.32
N LEU A 69 -17.51 -4.26 -8.49
CA LEU A 69 -16.56 -3.24 -8.91
C LEU A 69 -15.60 -3.76 -9.98
N ALA A 70 -15.04 -4.97 -9.78
CA ALA A 70 -14.18 -5.62 -10.75
C ALA A 70 -14.90 -5.84 -12.09
N ALA A 71 -16.12 -6.41 -12.05
CA ALA A 71 -16.92 -6.65 -13.24
C ALA A 71 -17.23 -5.34 -13.99
N ALA A 72 -17.58 -4.28 -13.27
CA ALA A 72 -17.79 -2.94 -13.85
C ALA A 72 -16.51 -2.36 -14.48
N ALA A 73 -15.33 -2.69 -13.94
CA ALA A 73 -14.04 -2.32 -14.49
C ALA A 73 -13.55 -3.23 -15.64
N GLY A 74 -14.33 -4.26 -16.01
CA GLY A 74 -14.00 -5.20 -17.07
C GLY A 74 -12.97 -6.27 -16.68
N VAL A 75 -12.84 -6.55 -15.38
CA VAL A 75 -11.94 -7.58 -14.83
C VAL A 75 -12.69 -8.53 -13.89
N ALA A 76 -12.09 -9.66 -13.56
CA ALA A 76 -12.63 -10.56 -12.53
C ALA A 76 -11.93 -10.28 -11.19
N ALA A 77 -12.68 -10.19 -10.08
CA ALA A 77 -12.06 -10.05 -8.77
C ALA A 77 -11.20 -11.29 -8.46
N ARG A 78 -9.92 -11.09 -8.16
CA ARG A 78 -8.93 -12.16 -8.06
C ARG A 78 -8.19 -12.11 -6.72
N PRO A 79 -8.54 -12.95 -5.73
CA PRO A 79 -7.74 -13.09 -4.49
C PRO A 79 -6.37 -13.65 -4.82
N LEU A 80 -5.34 -13.35 -4.02
CA LEU A 80 -3.97 -13.81 -4.28
C LEU A 80 -3.46 -14.83 -3.24
N ARG A 81 -4.38 -15.49 -2.53
CA ARG A 81 -4.09 -16.53 -1.51
C ARG A 81 -3.29 -17.75 -2.01
N ASP A 82 -3.22 -17.98 -3.31
CA ASP A 82 -2.41 -19.01 -3.96
C ASP A 82 -1.00 -18.51 -4.32
N VAL A 83 -0.74 -17.21 -4.18
CA VAL A 83 0.55 -16.55 -4.43
C VAL A 83 1.25 -16.21 -3.12
N TYR A 84 0.51 -15.68 -2.14
CA TYR A 84 1.01 -15.34 -0.80
C TYR A 84 -0.03 -15.65 0.29
N HIS A 85 0.40 -15.67 1.54
CA HIS A 85 -0.45 -16.07 2.68
C HIS A 85 -1.24 -14.91 3.31
N ASP A 86 -0.62 -13.73 3.44
CA ASP A 86 -1.23 -12.59 4.12
C ASP A 86 -2.21 -11.83 3.20
N GLY A 87 -2.91 -10.80 3.68
CA GLY A 87 -3.84 -10.04 2.83
C GLY A 87 -4.90 -9.26 3.61
N PRO A 88 -5.91 -8.70 2.92
CA PRO A 88 -6.88 -7.76 3.50
C PRO A 88 -7.98 -8.41 4.38
N ASP A 89 -8.00 -9.74 4.52
CA ASP A 89 -9.08 -10.51 5.19
C ASP A 89 -10.49 -10.15 4.68
N VAL A 90 -10.63 -9.99 3.36
CA VAL A 90 -11.91 -9.78 2.67
C VAL A 90 -12.12 -10.81 1.57
N THR A 91 -13.38 -10.98 1.14
CA THR A 91 -13.74 -11.83 0.01
C THR A 91 -14.26 -11.01 -1.16
N PRO A 92 -14.34 -11.56 -2.40
CA PRO A 92 -14.93 -10.85 -3.53
C PRO A 92 -16.35 -10.29 -3.27
N SER A 93 -17.14 -10.96 -2.43
CA SER A 93 -18.50 -10.55 -2.07
C SER A 93 -18.57 -9.56 -0.90
N SER A 94 -17.45 -9.20 -0.28
CA SER A 94 -17.41 -8.21 0.80
C SER A 94 -17.78 -6.82 0.29
N ALA A 95 -18.53 -6.06 1.09
CA ALA A 95 -18.93 -4.70 0.75
C ALA A 95 -17.76 -3.71 0.88
N ILE A 96 -17.69 -2.75 -0.04
CA ILE A 96 -16.70 -1.68 -0.08
C ILE A 96 -17.27 -0.46 0.65
N HIS A 97 -16.52 0.01 1.65
CA HIS A 97 -16.83 1.20 2.41
C HIS A 97 -15.61 2.10 2.48
N VAL A 98 -15.66 3.24 1.80
CA VAL A 98 -14.56 4.20 1.73
C VAL A 98 -15.06 5.56 2.22
N ASP A 99 -14.40 6.09 3.25
CA ASP A 99 -14.52 7.48 3.63
C ASP A 99 -13.57 8.32 2.75
N PRO A 100 -14.05 9.32 1.99
CA PRO A 100 -13.18 10.09 1.11
C PRO A 100 -12.07 10.85 1.83
N ALA A 101 -12.26 11.23 3.11
CA ALA A 101 -11.22 11.91 3.89
C ALA A 101 -10.10 10.94 4.29
N ASP A 102 -10.46 9.73 4.71
CA ASP A 102 -9.47 8.70 5.07
C ASP A 102 -8.73 8.19 3.83
N ALA A 103 -9.41 8.06 2.68
CA ALA A 103 -8.78 7.69 1.42
C ALA A 103 -7.72 8.72 0.99
N ARG A 104 -8.03 10.02 1.13
CA ARG A 104 -7.04 11.09 0.91
C ARG A 104 -5.88 11.00 1.88
N ARG A 105 -6.14 10.74 3.17
CA ARG A 105 -5.08 10.56 4.18
C ARG A 105 -4.12 9.43 3.82
N ILE A 106 -4.63 8.31 3.32
CA ILE A 106 -3.83 7.17 2.84
C ILE A 106 -3.04 7.55 1.59
N ALA A 107 -3.67 8.19 0.61
CA ALA A 107 -3.01 8.66 -0.61
C ALA A 107 -1.88 9.65 -0.31
N ASP A 108 -2.09 10.59 0.60
CA ASP A 108 -1.10 11.57 1.02
C ASP A 108 0.09 10.90 1.74
N ALA A 109 -0.17 9.88 2.56
CA ALA A 109 0.87 9.08 3.20
C ALA A 109 1.75 8.37 2.15
N PHE A 110 1.15 7.72 1.16
CA PHE A 110 1.89 7.07 0.08
C PHE A 110 2.65 8.07 -0.79
N ALA A 111 2.06 9.22 -1.13
CA ALA A 111 2.72 10.25 -1.92
C ALA A 111 3.93 10.85 -1.18
N ARG A 112 3.81 11.08 0.13
CA ARG A 112 4.91 11.52 0.99
C ARG A 112 6.01 10.46 1.07
N GLY A 113 5.61 9.21 1.18
CA GLY A 113 6.47 8.03 1.18
C GLY A 113 7.30 7.86 -0.08
N ASP A 114 6.63 7.85 -1.23
CA ASP A 114 7.25 7.67 -2.54
C ASP A 114 8.34 8.72 -2.77
N ARG A 115 8.04 9.99 -2.46
CA ARG A 115 9.03 11.08 -2.52
C ARG A 115 10.24 10.81 -1.63
N ALA A 116 10.02 10.41 -0.39
CA ALA A 116 11.09 10.18 0.57
C ALA A 116 11.97 8.99 0.19
N LEU A 117 11.37 7.90 -0.31
CA LEU A 117 12.09 6.72 -0.77
C LEU A 117 12.96 7.04 -2.00
N ARG A 118 12.42 7.79 -2.96
CA ARG A 118 13.16 8.24 -4.15
C ARG A 118 14.28 9.23 -3.83
N GLU A 119 14.13 10.06 -2.80
CA GLU A 119 15.23 10.90 -2.30
C GLU A 119 16.31 10.05 -1.62
N PHE A 120 15.89 9.06 -0.84
CA PHE A 120 16.78 8.28 0.01
C PHE A 120 17.71 7.35 -0.77
N ALA A 121 17.20 6.66 -1.80
CA ALA A 121 17.99 5.69 -2.56
C ALA A 121 17.54 5.58 -4.03
N ASP A 122 18.48 5.17 -4.90
CA ASP A 122 18.23 4.81 -6.29
C ASP A 122 17.64 3.39 -6.39
N ALA A 123 16.42 3.24 -5.89
CA ALA A 123 15.63 2.02 -5.95
C ALA A 123 14.16 2.38 -6.21
N GLU A 124 13.48 1.61 -7.06
CA GLU A 124 12.09 1.89 -7.43
C GLU A 124 11.13 1.51 -6.29
N PRO A 125 10.35 2.46 -5.73
CA PRO A 125 9.31 2.17 -4.76
C PRO A 125 8.21 1.30 -5.35
N ILE A 126 7.84 0.24 -4.63
CA ILE A 126 6.76 -0.67 -5.00
C ILE A 126 5.73 -0.67 -3.88
N LEU A 127 4.46 -0.51 -4.25
CA LEU A 127 3.36 -0.78 -3.33
C LEU A 127 3.02 -2.27 -3.41
N TRP A 128 3.18 -2.97 -2.29
CA TRP A 128 2.93 -4.41 -2.20
C TRP A 128 1.49 -4.65 -1.72
N PRO A 129 0.65 -5.38 -2.48
CA PRO A 129 -0.72 -5.67 -2.04
C PRO A 129 -0.75 -6.65 -0.86
N GLU A 130 0.34 -7.38 -0.59
CA GLU A 130 0.46 -8.34 0.51
C GLU A 130 0.21 -7.69 1.87
N HIS A 131 0.96 -6.62 2.16
CA HIS A 131 0.87 -5.85 3.41
C HIS A 131 0.25 -4.46 3.21
N PHE A 132 -0.11 -4.12 1.97
CA PHE A 132 -0.62 -2.81 1.58
C PHE A 132 0.29 -1.66 1.99
N ASP A 133 1.59 -1.86 1.83
CA ASP A 133 2.62 -0.91 2.18
C ASP A 133 3.53 -0.60 0.99
N LEU A 134 4.10 0.60 1.00
CA LEU A 134 5.02 1.08 -0.02
C LEU A 134 6.44 0.88 0.49
N GLY A 135 7.31 0.27 -0.30
CA GLY A 135 8.70 0.10 0.14
C GLY A 135 9.72 -0.12 -0.96
N ILE A 136 10.98 -0.06 -0.54
CA ILE A 136 12.18 -0.48 -1.28
C ILE A 136 13.02 -1.39 -0.38
N THR A 137 13.88 -2.18 -1.01
CA THR A 137 14.91 -2.95 -0.30
C THR A 137 16.29 -2.48 -0.75
N VAL A 138 17.14 -2.12 0.22
CA VAL A 138 18.53 -1.70 0.01
C VAL A 138 19.40 -2.42 1.03
N ASP A 139 20.44 -3.12 0.58
CA ASP A 139 21.42 -3.79 1.45
C ASP A 139 20.76 -4.70 2.53
N GLU A 140 19.78 -5.54 2.15
CA GLU A 140 19.01 -6.41 3.05
C GLU A 140 18.20 -5.66 4.14
N VAL A 141 17.82 -4.42 3.85
CA VAL A 141 16.97 -3.60 4.71
C VAL A 141 15.79 -3.07 3.92
N ASN A 142 14.59 -3.27 4.46
CA ASN A 142 13.35 -2.75 3.91
C ASN A 142 13.08 -1.36 4.47
N TYR A 143 12.85 -0.38 3.60
CA TYR A 143 12.45 0.98 3.97
C TYR A 143 11.09 1.22 3.37
N GLY A 144 10.14 1.71 4.16
CA GLY A 144 8.80 1.82 3.65
C GLY A 144 7.83 2.59 4.53
N ILE A 145 6.60 2.61 4.05
CA ILE A 145 5.48 3.37 4.57
C ILE A 145 4.26 2.47 4.56
N SER A 146 3.68 2.29 5.73
CA SER A 146 2.41 1.60 5.89
C SER A 146 1.31 2.65 6.11
N PRO A 147 0.10 2.47 5.55
CA PRO A 147 -1.08 3.26 5.92
C PRO A 147 -1.56 2.94 7.35
N GLY A 148 -0.87 2.06 8.05
CA GLY A 148 -1.20 1.56 9.38
C GLY A 148 -1.60 0.09 9.32
N ASP A 149 -1.57 -0.59 10.45
CA ASP A 149 -1.94 -1.99 10.59
C ASP A 149 -2.45 -2.25 12.03
N ALA A 150 -2.28 -3.48 12.54
CA ALA A 150 -2.60 -3.85 13.91
C ALA A 150 -1.52 -3.44 14.94
N HIS A 151 -0.29 -3.16 14.49
CA HIS A 151 0.82 -2.68 15.33
C HIS A 151 0.75 -1.18 15.54
N ILE A 152 0.58 -0.40 14.47
CA ILE A 152 0.39 1.06 14.50
C ILE A 152 -0.81 1.42 13.64
N ALA A 153 -1.87 1.94 14.25
CA ALA A 153 -3.16 2.14 13.56
C ALA A 153 -3.14 3.26 12.50
N GLU A 154 -2.25 4.24 12.63
CA GLU A 154 -2.11 5.39 11.72
C GLU A 154 -0.94 5.24 10.74
N PRO A 155 -0.86 6.04 9.66
CA PRO A 155 0.26 5.98 8.74
C PRO A 155 1.61 6.16 9.42
N TYR A 156 2.57 5.30 9.08
CA TYR A 156 3.90 5.32 9.69
C TYR A 156 4.99 4.94 8.67
N ALA A 157 6.21 5.43 8.92
CA ALA A 157 7.41 4.99 8.21
C ALA A 157 8.12 3.90 8.99
N TYR A 158 8.78 2.97 8.31
CA TYR A 158 9.56 1.91 8.93
C TYR A 158 10.93 1.70 8.29
N VAL A 159 11.82 1.13 9.09
CA VAL A 159 13.13 0.58 8.68
C VAL A 159 13.21 -0.83 9.25
N GLY A 160 13.21 -1.83 8.37
CA GLY A 160 13.14 -3.24 8.73
C GLY A 160 14.33 -4.04 8.17
N PRO A 161 15.44 -4.18 8.92
CA PRO A 161 16.54 -5.05 8.52
C PRO A 161 16.12 -6.52 8.58
N TRP A 162 16.58 -7.34 7.63
CA TRP A 162 16.26 -8.78 7.61
C TRP A 162 16.77 -9.52 8.85
N GLN A 163 17.85 -9.02 9.45
CA GLN A 163 18.33 -9.44 10.76
C GLN A 163 17.89 -8.43 11.83
N PRO A 164 17.09 -8.86 12.83
CA PRO A 164 16.64 -7.99 13.90
C PRO A 164 17.80 -7.29 14.61
N ARG A 165 17.60 -6.01 14.94
CA ARG A 165 18.56 -5.18 15.66
C ARG A 165 17.99 -4.74 16.99
N THR A 166 18.86 -4.39 17.93
CA THR A 166 18.49 -3.93 19.27
C THR A 166 19.14 -2.59 19.56
N GLY A 167 18.46 -1.73 20.32
CA GLY A 167 18.96 -0.41 20.70
C GLY A 167 17.87 0.65 20.69
N PRO A 168 18.20 1.90 21.07
CA PRO A 168 17.20 2.97 21.23
C PRO A 168 16.40 3.30 19.96
N PHE A 169 17.01 3.11 18.79
CA PHE A 169 16.37 3.33 17.49
C PHE A 169 15.40 2.19 17.11
N TRP A 170 15.78 0.95 17.42
CA TRP A 170 15.08 -0.29 17.05
C TRP A 170 13.93 -0.56 18.03
N ASN A 171 12.80 0.12 17.80
CA ASN A 171 11.66 0.20 18.70
C ASN A 171 10.48 -0.75 18.35
N ALA A 172 10.62 -1.58 17.32
CA ALA A 172 9.59 -2.51 16.84
C ALA A 172 10.19 -3.91 16.64
N PRO A 173 9.39 -4.99 16.73
CA PRO A 173 9.90 -6.36 16.54
C PRO A 173 10.47 -6.60 15.13
N PHE A 174 10.00 -5.85 14.15
CA PHE A 174 10.47 -5.88 12.77
C PHE A 174 11.55 -4.83 12.45
N GLY A 175 11.98 -4.02 13.43
CA GLY A 175 12.99 -2.97 13.22
C GLY A 175 12.64 -1.66 13.93
N ALA A 176 12.48 -0.59 13.16
CA ALA A 176 12.10 0.72 13.66
C ALA A 176 10.86 1.25 12.94
N ALA A 177 9.98 1.92 13.67
CA ALA A 177 8.78 2.55 13.13
C ALA A 177 8.46 3.89 13.80
N ARG A 178 7.98 4.85 13.01
CA ARG A 178 7.54 6.18 13.48
C ARG A 178 6.28 6.64 12.74
N PRO A 179 5.22 7.07 13.45
CA PRO A 179 4.08 7.70 12.82
C PRO A 179 4.49 8.87 11.93
N LEU A 180 3.88 9.01 10.76
CA LEU A 180 4.21 10.10 9.84
C LEU A 180 3.92 11.48 10.45
N THR A 181 2.95 11.56 11.36
CA THR A 181 2.62 12.78 12.13
C THR A 181 3.74 13.24 13.05
N SER A 182 4.68 12.35 13.41
CA SER A 182 5.83 12.63 14.26
C SER A 182 7.12 12.94 13.48
N LEU A 183 7.09 12.75 12.16
CA LEU A 183 8.23 13.00 11.29
C LEU A 183 8.00 14.31 10.55
N ASP A 184 9.00 15.18 10.50
CA ASP A 184 9.02 16.31 9.57
C ASP A 184 9.65 15.87 8.23
N ASP A 185 10.77 15.16 8.31
CA ASP A 185 11.50 14.59 7.18
C ASP A 185 11.55 13.06 7.27
N VAL A 186 10.88 12.39 6.33
CA VAL A 186 10.82 10.92 6.26
C VAL A 186 12.11 10.34 5.68
N ALA A 187 12.78 11.04 4.76
CA ALA A 187 14.04 10.58 4.19
C ALA A 187 15.16 10.67 5.24
N ALA A 188 15.13 11.67 6.13
CA ALA A 188 16.02 11.72 7.29
C ALA A 188 15.85 10.50 8.20
N PHE A 189 14.61 10.09 8.50
CA PHE A 189 14.36 8.86 9.28
C PHE A 189 14.96 7.61 8.61
N PHE A 190 14.88 7.49 7.29
CA PHE A 190 15.52 6.39 6.56
C PHE A 190 17.05 6.46 6.62
N ARG A 191 17.64 7.66 6.50
CA ARG A 191 19.10 7.89 6.66
C ARG A 191 19.57 7.51 8.07
N ASP A 192 18.83 7.88 9.10
CA ASP A 192 19.13 7.53 10.49
C ASP A 192 19.08 6.01 10.70
N GLY A 193 18.07 5.35 10.11
CA GLY A 193 17.97 3.90 10.15
C GLY A 193 19.15 3.21 9.48
N ARG A 194 19.59 3.70 8.32
CA ARG A 194 20.78 3.19 7.64
C ARG A 194 22.06 3.38 8.47
N ALA A 195 22.19 4.52 9.15
CA ALA A 195 23.35 4.83 9.99
C ALA A 195 23.39 3.98 11.29
N ALA A 196 22.27 3.40 11.70
CA ALA A 196 22.14 2.59 12.92
C ALA A 196 22.35 1.08 12.71
N LEU A 197 22.57 0.62 11.46
CA LEU A 197 22.81 -0.79 11.08
C LEU A 197 24.19 -1.29 11.51
#